data_AF-A0A8T7KN05-F1
#
_entry.id   AF-A0A8T7KN05-F1
#
_cell.length_a   1.000
_cell.length_b   1.000
_cell.length_c   1.000
_cell.angle_alpha   90.00
_cell.angle_beta   90.00
_cell.angle_gamma   90.00
#
_symmetry.space_group_name_H-M   'P 1'
#
loop_
_entity.id
_entity.type
_entity.pdbx_description
1 polymer ?
#
loop_
_entity_poly.entity_id
_entity_poly.type
_entity_poly.pdbx_seq_one_letter_code
_entity_poly.pdbx_strand_id
1 'polypeptide(L)'
;MLLKPTVMTRRRSIRRLKELYRLDRNVLLFRALRDLWDVDANAQPLLAMLCAVATDPLLRCTADLLLSLPVDAEVTPQQFEATVKEVFPSRYSPASRASIGRNVASSWQQSGHLRGKLHKFRVHAECRPPALVYALLLGALQDVQGEALFNTLWCRLLDTPGHVLHSQAAAASQRGWLEYRRAGNVTEVGFRYLLRIDE
;
A
#
# COMPACT_ATOMS: atom_id res chain seq x y z
N MET A 1 8.62 13.62 15.29
CA MET A 1 7.67 14.75 15.43
C MET A 1 7.11 15.12 14.06
N LEU A 2 5.83 15.47 13.93
CA LEU A 2 5.32 16.04 12.69
C LEU A 2 5.96 17.43 12.48
N LEU A 3 6.66 17.63 11.37
CA LEU A 3 7.30 18.90 10.97
C LEU A 3 6.26 19.97 10.57
N LYS A 4 5.29 20.26 11.45
CA LYS A 4 4.26 21.28 11.26
C LYS A 4 4.49 22.45 12.24
N PRO A 5 4.38 23.70 11.77
CA PRO A 5 4.81 24.87 12.53
C PRO A 5 4.03 25.04 13.84
N THR A 6 2.70 24.88 13.82
CA THR A 6 1.86 25.14 15.02
C THR A 6 1.41 23.85 15.71
N VAL A 7 1.23 23.93 17.04
CA VAL A 7 0.70 22.84 17.86
C VAL A 7 -0.73 22.46 17.45
N MET A 8 -1.55 23.45 17.08
CA MET A 8 -2.93 23.22 16.63
C MET A 8 -2.97 22.44 15.31
N THR A 9 -2.14 22.82 14.33
CA THR A 9 -2.01 22.08 13.07
C THR A 9 -1.45 20.68 13.31
N ARG A 10 -0.45 20.52 14.19
CA ARG A 10 0.05 19.20 14.59
C ARG A 10 -1.05 18.31 15.17
N ARG A 11 -1.84 18.82 16.13
CA ARG A 11 -2.95 18.07 16.75
C ARG A 11 -4.02 17.66 15.74
N ARG A 12 -4.44 18.58 14.86
CA ARG A 12 -5.43 18.30 13.82
C ARG A 12 -4.92 17.27 12.82
N SER A 13 -3.65 17.37 12.39
CA SER A 13 -3.03 16.39 11.50
C SER A 13 -2.93 15.02 12.16
N ILE A 14 -2.46 14.91 13.42
CA ILE A 14 -2.38 13.62 14.13
C ILE A 14 -3.76 12.98 14.24
N ARG A 15 -4.78 13.75 14.66
CA ARG A 15 -6.15 13.24 14.76
C ARG A 15 -6.62 12.68 13.43
N ARG A 16 -6.44 13.44 12.33
CA ARG A 16 -6.87 13.01 11.00
C ARG A 16 -6.10 11.78 10.51
N LEU A 17 -4.80 11.69 10.75
CA LEU A 17 -3.98 10.52 10.41
C LEU A 17 -4.43 9.28 11.19
N LYS A 18 -4.68 9.43 12.50
CA LYS A 18 -5.21 8.34 13.34
C LYS A 18 -6.56 7.85 12.83
N GLU A 19 -7.47 8.77 12.52
CA GLU A 19 -8.80 8.44 11.99
C GLU A 19 -8.70 7.75 10.62
N LEU A 20 -7.92 8.30 9.68
CA LEU A 20 -7.84 7.84 8.30
C LEU A 20 -7.05 6.53 8.15
N TYR A 21 -5.92 6.40 8.83
CA TYR A 21 -5.02 5.24 8.71
C TYR A 21 -5.15 4.27 9.88
N ARG A 22 -6.17 4.45 10.72
CA ARG A 22 -6.46 3.59 11.88
C ARG A 22 -5.22 3.34 12.73
N LEU A 23 -4.45 4.40 13.04
CA LEU A 23 -3.19 4.32 13.78
C LEU A 23 -3.41 4.00 15.28
N ASP A 24 -3.98 2.83 15.53
CA ASP A 24 -4.37 2.26 16.82
C ASP A 24 -3.91 0.79 16.85
N ARG A 25 -3.13 0.42 17.87
CA ARG A 25 -2.56 -0.94 18.00
C ARG A 25 -3.62 -2.00 18.24
N ASN A 26 -4.84 -1.61 18.65
CA ASN A 26 -5.97 -2.53 18.74
C ASN A 26 -6.56 -2.89 17.36
N VAL A 27 -6.17 -2.16 16.30
CA VAL A 27 -6.59 -2.45 14.93
C VAL A 27 -5.51 -3.29 14.27
N LEU A 28 -5.87 -4.51 13.86
CA LEU A 28 -4.96 -5.47 13.23
C LEU A 28 -4.15 -4.87 12.07
N LEU A 29 -4.79 -4.05 11.23
CA LEU A 29 -4.15 -3.36 10.11
C LEU A 29 -2.91 -2.58 10.56
N PHE A 30 -3.06 -1.72 11.56
CA PHE A 30 -1.95 -0.90 12.04
C PHE A 30 -0.98 -1.70 12.90
N ARG A 31 -1.46 -2.67 13.68
CA ARG A 31 -0.59 -3.57 14.45
C ARG A 31 0.38 -4.33 13.55
N ALA A 32 -0.14 -4.99 12.50
CA ALA A 32 0.68 -5.73 11.55
C ALA A 32 1.65 -4.83 10.79
N LEU A 33 1.22 -3.63 10.37
CA LEU A 33 2.13 -2.64 9.79
C LEU A 33 3.25 -2.29 10.78
N ARG A 34 2.91 -2.07 12.05
CA ARG A 34 3.87 -1.67 13.08
C ARG A 34 4.88 -2.77 13.38
N ASP A 35 4.45 -4.02 13.44
CA ASP A 35 5.31 -5.20 13.61
C ASP A 35 6.37 -5.33 12.51
N LEU A 36 6.04 -4.88 11.30
CA LEU A 36 6.89 -4.95 10.12
C LEU A 36 7.70 -3.67 9.84
N TRP A 37 7.39 -2.57 10.54
CA TRP A 37 7.87 -1.23 10.18
C TRP A 37 9.38 -1.02 10.39
N ASP A 38 9.92 -1.51 11.50
CA ASP A 38 11.33 -1.29 11.86
C ASP A 38 12.28 -2.34 11.25
N VAL A 39 11.72 -3.31 10.53
CA VAL A 39 12.46 -4.45 9.96
C VAL A 39 13.37 -4.04 8.80
N ASP A 40 12.83 -3.24 7.87
CA ASP A 40 13.55 -2.74 6.70
C ASP A 40 13.02 -1.35 6.36
N ALA A 41 13.87 -0.33 6.51
CA ALA A 41 13.51 1.06 6.20
C ALA A 41 13.10 1.25 4.72
N ASN A 42 13.64 0.45 3.80
CA ASN A 42 13.29 0.51 2.38
C ASN A 42 11.89 -0.08 2.10
N ALA A 43 11.35 -0.91 3.00
CA ALA A 43 10.00 -1.45 2.87
C ALA A 43 8.91 -0.47 3.36
N GLN A 44 9.28 0.52 4.18
CA GLN A 44 8.34 1.45 4.81
C GLN A 44 7.45 2.21 3.82
N PRO A 45 7.95 2.71 2.67
CA PRO A 45 7.09 3.42 1.72
C PRO A 45 5.96 2.54 1.16
N LEU A 46 6.24 1.28 0.83
CA LEU A 46 5.22 0.34 0.35
C LEU A 46 4.29 -0.13 1.47
N LEU A 47 4.79 -0.35 2.69
CA LEU A 47 3.94 -0.64 3.85
C LEU A 47 2.92 0.47 4.10
N ALA A 48 3.40 1.73 4.09
CA ALA A 48 2.53 2.90 4.23
C ALA A 48 1.52 3.00 3.08
N MET A 49 1.96 2.73 1.84
CA MET A 49 1.08 2.72 0.67
C MET A 49 -0.03 1.68 0.78
N LEU A 50 0.30 0.43 1.12
CA LEU A 50 -0.67 -0.64 1.30
C LEU A 50 -1.70 -0.30 2.38
N CYS A 51 -1.25 0.25 3.51
CA CYS A 51 -2.16 0.71 4.57
C CYS A 51 -3.06 1.85 4.10
N ALA A 52 -2.50 2.83 3.39
CA ALA A 52 -3.27 3.94 2.86
C ALA A 52 -4.31 3.47 1.84
N VAL A 53 -3.97 2.56 0.92
CA VAL A 53 -4.93 1.97 -0.02
C VAL A 53 -5.99 1.15 0.71
N ALA A 54 -5.65 0.47 1.81
CA ALA A 54 -6.58 -0.29 2.63
C ALA A 54 -7.62 0.57 3.36
N THR A 55 -7.35 1.87 3.58
CA THR A 55 -8.28 2.75 4.31
C THR A 55 -8.82 3.95 3.52
N ASP A 56 -8.21 4.31 2.40
CA ASP A 56 -8.59 5.47 1.58
C ASP A 56 -9.14 5.05 0.20
N PRO A 57 -10.48 5.10 0.01
CA PRO A 57 -11.11 4.79 -1.27
C PRO A 57 -10.68 5.70 -2.43
N LEU A 58 -10.27 6.96 -2.15
CA LEU A 58 -9.81 7.89 -3.19
C LEU A 58 -8.45 7.47 -3.74
N LEU A 59 -7.57 6.98 -2.88
CA LEU A 59 -6.29 6.44 -3.32
C LEU A 59 -6.48 5.09 -4.01
N ARG A 60 -7.31 4.22 -3.41
CA ARG A 60 -7.58 2.87 -3.95
C ARG A 60 -8.14 2.89 -5.36
N CYS A 61 -9.08 3.79 -5.67
CA CYS A 61 -9.68 3.82 -7.00
C CYS A 61 -8.69 4.20 -8.12
N THR A 62 -7.52 4.74 -7.78
CA THR A 62 -6.47 5.11 -8.75
C THR A 62 -5.43 4.04 -8.99
N ALA A 63 -5.48 2.92 -8.26
CA ALA A 63 -4.50 1.85 -8.36
C ALA A 63 -4.49 1.19 -9.76
N ASP A 64 -5.65 0.83 -10.30
CA ASP A 64 -5.72 0.16 -11.61
C ASP A 64 -5.26 1.07 -12.76
N LEU A 65 -5.56 2.38 -12.70
CA LEU A 65 -4.98 3.35 -13.63
C LEU A 65 -3.45 3.25 -13.62
N LEU A 66 -2.81 3.34 -12.45
CA LEU A 66 -1.35 3.35 -12.38
C LEU A 66 -0.73 2.02 -12.80
N LEU A 67 -1.33 0.89 -12.40
CA LEU A 67 -0.83 -0.44 -12.68
C LEU A 67 -0.99 -0.83 -14.16
N SER A 68 -1.92 -0.21 -14.89
CA SER A 68 -2.09 -0.43 -16.33
C SER A 68 -1.11 0.37 -17.21
N LEU A 69 -0.47 1.41 -16.67
CA LEU A 69 0.49 2.22 -17.41
C LEU A 69 1.83 1.48 -17.55
N PRO A 70 2.45 1.49 -18.76
CA PRO A 70 3.77 0.93 -18.93
C PRO A 70 4.81 1.76 -18.17
N VAL A 71 5.92 1.12 -17.81
CA VAL A 71 7.09 1.83 -17.26
C VAL A 71 7.53 2.94 -18.22
N ASP A 72 8.00 4.04 -17.66
CA ASP A 72 8.37 5.28 -18.33
C ASP A 72 7.22 6.08 -18.98
N ALA A 73 5.97 5.62 -18.86
CA ALA A 73 4.81 6.45 -19.20
C ALA A 73 4.76 7.70 -18.32
N GLU A 74 4.44 8.85 -18.91
CA GLU A 74 4.17 10.08 -18.17
C GLU A 74 2.84 9.95 -17.40
N VAL A 75 2.88 10.32 -16.12
CA VAL A 75 1.73 10.30 -15.22
C VAL A 75 1.44 11.70 -14.73
N THR A 76 0.22 12.18 -14.95
CA THR A 76 -0.20 13.53 -14.60
C THR A 76 -1.25 13.52 -13.49
N PRO A 77 -1.27 14.56 -12.63
CA PRO A 77 -2.35 14.73 -11.64
C PRO A 77 -3.76 14.73 -12.26
N GLN A 78 -3.89 15.18 -13.51
CA GLN A 78 -5.15 15.25 -14.25
C GLN A 78 -5.71 13.85 -14.59
N GLN A 79 -4.86 12.87 -14.85
CA GLN A 79 -5.31 11.48 -15.04
C GLN A 79 -5.97 10.95 -13.75
N PHE A 80 -5.35 11.19 -12.59
CA PHE A 80 -5.94 10.83 -11.29
C PHE A 80 -7.22 11.63 -10.99
N GLU A 81 -7.25 12.91 -11.35
CA GLU A 81 -8.46 13.74 -11.21
C GLU A 81 -9.63 13.15 -12.01
N ALA A 82 -9.38 12.73 -13.25
CA ALA A 82 -10.38 12.12 -14.12
C ALA A 82 -10.90 10.80 -13.54
N THR A 83 -10.01 9.92 -13.07
CA THR A 83 -10.40 8.67 -12.39
C THR A 83 -11.25 8.92 -11.15
N VAL A 84 -10.89 9.90 -10.31
CA VAL A 84 -11.68 10.25 -9.12
C VAL A 84 -13.05 10.81 -9.51
N LYS A 85 -13.12 11.62 -10.57
CA LYS A 85 -14.40 12.17 -11.07
C LYS A 85 -15.33 11.07 -11.57
N GLU A 86 -14.79 10.07 -12.25
CA GLU A 86 -15.54 8.93 -12.78
C GLU A 86 -16.11 8.06 -11.65
N VAL A 87 -15.29 7.71 -10.66
CA VAL A 87 -15.70 6.81 -9.56
C VAL A 87 -16.58 7.52 -8.53
N PHE A 88 -16.38 8.82 -8.30
CA PHE A 88 -17.14 9.61 -7.33
C PHE A 88 -17.83 10.81 -8.01
N PRO A 89 -18.81 10.57 -8.89
CA PRO A 89 -19.45 11.63 -9.65
C PRO A 89 -20.11 12.65 -8.71
N SER A 90 -19.92 13.93 -9.00
CA SER A 90 -20.52 15.06 -8.27
C SER A 90 -20.19 15.20 -6.78
N ARG A 91 -19.32 14.34 -6.21
CA ARG A 91 -18.97 14.36 -4.78
C ARG A 91 -18.00 15.49 -4.40
N TYR A 92 -17.18 15.92 -5.35
CA TYR A 92 -16.09 16.87 -5.11
C TYR A 92 -16.13 18.02 -6.11
N SER A 93 -15.92 19.24 -5.62
CA SER A 93 -15.75 20.43 -6.46
C SER A 93 -14.54 20.28 -7.41
N PRO A 94 -14.47 21.02 -8.52
CA PRO A 94 -13.32 21.01 -9.41
C PRO A 94 -11.99 21.30 -8.67
N ALA A 95 -11.98 22.29 -7.78
CA ALA A 95 -10.80 22.63 -6.98
C ALA A 95 -10.39 21.49 -6.03
N SER A 96 -11.36 20.82 -5.39
CA SER A 96 -11.09 19.66 -4.53
C SER A 96 -10.52 18.49 -5.32
N ARG A 97 -11.07 18.18 -6.50
CA ARG A 97 -10.56 17.10 -7.35
C ARG A 97 -9.14 17.37 -7.83
N ALA A 98 -8.84 18.58 -8.28
CA ALA A 98 -7.48 18.97 -8.67
C ALA A 98 -6.48 18.85 -7.50
N SER A 99 -6.92 19.11 -6.26
CA SER A 99 -6.08 18.84 -5.08
C SER A 99 -5.92 17.35 -4.81
N ILE A 100 -6.96 16.54 -4.97
CA ILE A 100 -6.91 15.08 -4.80
C ILE A 100 -5.92 14.49 -5.81
N GLY A 101 -6.02 14.85 -7.11
CA GLY A 101 -5.12 14.35 -8.15
C GLY A 101 -3.64 14.62 -7.85
N ARG A 102 -3.30 15.82 -7.37
CA ARG A 102 -1.93 16.16 -6.95
C ARG A 102 -1.47 15.38 -5.72
N ASN A 103 -2.33 15.20 -4.73
CA ASN A 103 -2.01 14.45 -3.52
C ASN A 103 -1.80 12.95 -3.83
N VAL A 104 -2.67 12.38 -4.67
CA VAL A 104 -2.56 10.99 -5.15
C VAL A 104 -1.25 10.78 -5.91
N ALA A 105 -0.92 11.68 -6.85
CA ALA A 105 0.36 11.63 -7.56
C ALA A 105 1.56 11.68 -6.59
N SER A 106 1.48 12.49 -5.53
CA SER A 106 2.51 12.53 -4.48
C SER A 106 2.61 11.21 -3.71
N SER A 107 1.48 10.59 -3.34
CA SER A 107 1.47 9.30 -2.65
C SER A 107 2.11 8.19 -3.49
N TRP A 108 1.77 8.11 -4.78
CA TRP A 108 2.36 7.13 -5.70
C TRP A 108 3.86 7.36 -5.95
N GLN A 109 4.31 8.62 -5.93
CA GLN A 109 5.74 8.91 -5.95
C GLN A 109 6.44 8.48 -4.67
N GLN A 110 5.85 8.79 -3.51
CA GLN A 110 6.43 8.43 -2.21
C GLN A 110 6.54 6.91 -2.03
N SER A 111 5.60 6.14 -2.58
CA SER A 111 5.62 4.68 -2.54
C SER A 111 6.57 4.03 -3.55
N GLY A 112 7.27 4.83 -4.36
CA GLY A 112 8.25 4.34 -5.34
C GLY A 112 7.68 3.95 -6.71
N HIS A 113 6.38 4.16 -6.97
CA HIS A 113 5.76 3.83 -8.26
C HIS A 113 5.96 4.93 -9.32
N LEU A 114 6.28 6.15 -8.89
CA LEU A 114 6.57 7.28 -9.76
C LEU A 114 7.93 7.90 -9.41
N ARG A 115 8.64 8.37 -10.43
CA ARG A 115 9.86 9.19 -10.28
C ARG A 115 9.69 10.54 -10.97
N GLY A 116 10.59 11.48 -10.66
CA GLY A 116 10.63 12.82 -11.27
C GLY A 116 10.08 13.93 -10.37
N LYS A 117 10.27 15.19 -10.79
CA LYS A 117 9.89 16.39 -10.02
C LYS A 117 8.70 17.11 -10.65
N LEU A 118 8.95 17.82 -11.75
CA LEU A 118 7.92 18.55 -12.50
C LEU A 118 7.02 17.58 -13.27
N HIS A 119 7.64 16.70 -14.05
CA HIS A 119 7.00 15.58 -14.72
C HIS A 119 7.21 14.31 -13.90
N LYS A 120 6.19 13.44 -13.86
CA LYS A 120 6.24 12.15 -13.18
C LYS A 120 6.21 11.04 -14.21
N PHE A 121 7.04 10.03 -14.00
CA PHE A 121 7.13 8.88 -14.88
C PHE A 121 6.94 7.60 -14.07
N ARG A 122 6.21 6.65 -14.65
CA ARG A 122 5.98 5.33 -14.08
C ARG A 122 7.29 4.58 -13.92
N VAL A 123 7.52 3.98 -12.76
CA VAL A 123 8.67 3.10 -12.49
C VAL A 123 8.28 1.98 -11.54
N HIS A 124 8.96 0.84 -11.63
CA HIS A 124 8.70 -0.26 -10.71
C HIS A 124 8.96 0.13 -9.25
N ALA A 125 7.97 -0.12 -8.39
CA ALA A 125 8.17 -0.02 -6.96
C ALA A 125 9.08 -1.16 -6.46
N GLU A 126 9.83 -0.90 -5.39
CA GLU A 126 10.75 -1.89 -4.84
C GLU A 126 10.03 -2.84 -3.87
N CYS A 127 9.68 -4.04 -4.33
CA CYS A 127 9.10 -5.07 -3.47
C CYS A 127 10.12 -5.62 -2.47
N ARG A 128 9.82 -5.48 -1.16
CA ARG A 128 10.60 -6.03 -0.03
C ARG A 128 9.76 -7.03 0.75
N PRO A 129 10.38 -8.01 1.46
CA PRO A 129 9.62 -9.05 2.12
C PRO A 129 8.59 -8.53 3.15
N PRO A 130 8.87 -7.50 3.98
CA PRO A 130 7.86 -6.93 4.89
C PRO A 130 6.62 -6.41 4.16
N ALA A 131 6.80 -5.69 3.05
CA ALA A 131 5.68 -5.19 2.24
C ALA A 131 4.85 -6.35 1.64
N LEU A 132 5.51 -7.42 1.19
CA LEU A 132 4.82 -8.61 0.72
C LEU A 132 4.01 -9.29 1.83
N VAL A 133 4.59 -9.50 3.00
CA VAL A 133 3.88 -10.14 4.13
C VAL A 133 2.58 -9.39 4.42
N TYR A 134 2.68 -8.06 4.47
CA TYR A 134 1.54 -7.20 4.72
C TYR A 134 0.51 -7.27 3.59
N ALA A 135 0.93 -7.27 2.32
CA ALA A 135 0.03 -7.42 1.18
C ALA A 135 -0.72 -8.77 1.19
N LEU A 136 -0.03 -9.87 1.49
CA LEU A 136 -0.63 -11.20 1.63
C LEU A 136 -1.63 -11.23 2.79
N LEU A 137 -1.31 -10.61 3.93
CA LEU A 137 -2.25 -10.50 5.05
C LEU A 137 -3.52 -9.73 4.65
N LEU A 138 -3.39 -8.61 3.94
CA LEU A 138 -4.54 -7.85 3.45
C LEU A 138 -5.46 -8.68 2.54
N GLY A 139 -4.88 -9.53 1.68
CA GLY A 139 -5.64 -10.48 0.87
C GLY A 139 -6.34 -11.54 1.72
N ALA A 140 -5.66 -12.08 2.73
CA ALA A 140 -6.21 -13.08 3.63
C ALA A 140 -7.37 -12.54 4.49
N LEU A 141 -7.31 -11.25 4.87
CA LEU A 141 -8.42 -10.55 5.54
C LEU A 141 -9.65 -10.33 4.64
N GLN A 142 -9.52 -10.63 3.34
CA GLN A 142 -10.63 -10.67 2.38
C GLN A 142 -11.01 -12.12 2.03
N ASP A 143 -10.67 -13.06 2.91
CA ASP A 143 -10.92 -14.50 2.77
C ASP A 143 -10.26 -15.16 1.54
N VAL A 144 -9.30 -14.48 0.90
CA VAL A 144 -8.50 -15.06 -0.18
C VAL A 144 -7.42 -15.96 0.41
N GLN A 145 -7.17 -17.12 -0.18
CA GLN A 145 -6.24 -18.12 0.36
C GLN A 145 -5.31 -18.68 -0.73
N GLY A 146 -4.19 -19.25 -0.28
CA GLY A 146 -3.23 -19.96 -1.12
C GLY A 146 -2.68 -19.12 -2.28
N GLU A 147 -2.54 -19.72 -3.46
CA GLU A 147 -1.95 -19.07 -4.64
C GLU A 147 -2.70 -17.81 -5.08
N ALA A 148 -4.03 -17.76 -4.85
CA ALA A 148 -4.85 -16.61 -5.23
C ALA A 148 -4.45 -15.31 -4.51
N LEU A 149 -3.81 -15.41 -3.34
CA LEU A 149 -3.30 -14.25 -2.59
C LEU A 149 -2.35 -13.39 -3.44
N PHE A 150 -1.50 -14.03 -4.25
CA PHE A 150 -0.50 -13.37 -5.09
C PHE A 150 -1.11 -12.59 -6.27
N ASN A 151 -2.40 -12.81 -6.55
CA ASN A 151 -3.14 -12.12 -7.61
C ASN A 151 -4.06 -11.00 -7.08
N THR A 152 -4.14 -10.83 -5.76
CA THR A 152 -4.93 -9.76 -5.14
C THR A 152 -4.41 -8.37 -5.55
N LEU A 153 -5.26 -7.35 -5.46
CA LEU A 153 -4.85 -5.96 -5.64
C LEU A 153 -3.62 -5.63 -4.78
N TRP A 154 -3.56 -6.13 -3.55
CA TRP A 154 -2.47 -5.88 -2.60
C TRP A 154 -1.13 -6.37 -3.12
N CYS A 155 -1.08 -7.57 -3.71
CA CYS A 155 0.14 -8.10 -4.30
C CYS A 155 0.48 -7.42 -5.64
N ARG A 156 -0.52 -7.03 -6.44
CA ARG A 156 -0.29 -6.24 -7.67
C ARG A 156 0.35 -4.88 -7.36
N LEU A 157 0.03 -4.27 -6.22
CA LEU A 157 0.63 -3.01 -5.75
C LEU A 157 2.12 -3.13 -5.34
N LEU A 158 2.66 -4.35 -5.28
CA LEU A 158 4.10 -4.56 -5.09
C LEU A 158 4.86 -4.46 -6.43
N ASP A 159 4.12 -4.40 -7.54
CA ASP A 159 4.62 -3.98 -8.85
C ASP A 159 5.83 -4.79 -9.34
N THR A 160 5.78 -6.09 -9.08
CA THR A 160 6.86 -7.03 -9.40
C THR A 160 6.28 -8.37 -9.89
N PRO A 161 7.01 -9.14 -10.72
CA PRO A 161 6.53 -10.42 -11.22
C PRO A 161 6.28 -11.47 -10.13
N GLY A 162 5.35 -12.40 -10.38
CA GLY A 162 4.96 -13.43 -9.41
C GLY A 162 6.13 -14.25 -8.85
N HIS A 163 7.12 -14.62 -9.67
CA HIS A 163 8.29 -15.36 -9.19
C HIS A 163 9.11 -14.57 -8.14
N VAL A 164 9.17 -13.24 -8.26
CA VAL A 164 9.80 -12.37 -7.25
C VAL A 164 8.96 -12.37 -5.98
N LEU A 165 7.63 -12.29 -6.09
CA LEU A 165 6.75 -12.38 -4.92
C LEU A 165 6.96 -13.70 -4.16
N HIS A 166 7.06 -14.84 -4.85
CA HIS A 166 7.32 -16.12 -4.18
C HIS A 166 8.71 -16.19 -3.53
N SER A 167 9.73 -15.60 -4.17
CA SER A 167 11.08 -15.48 -3.59
C SER A 167 11.05 -14.66 -2.30
N GLN A 168 10.34 -13.53 -2.32
CA GLN A 168 10.14 -12.68 -1.14
C GLN A 168 9.32 -13.40 -0.05
N ALA A 169 8.33 -14.23 -0.41
CA ALA A 169 7.56 -15.04 0.54
C ALA A 169 8.45 -16.06 1.26
N ALA A 170 9.31 -16.75 0.50
CA ALA A 170 10.30 -17.66 1.07
C ALA A 170 11.28 -16.94 2.00
N ALA A 171 11.78 -15.76 1.60
CA ALA A 171 12.68 -14.95 2.42
C ALA A 171 12.02 -14.41 3.70
N ALA A 172 10.73 -14.09 3.66
CA ALA A 172 9.95 -13.72 4.85
C ALA A 172 9.68 -14.92 5.77
N SER A 173 9.44 -16.10 5.20
CA SER A 173 9.18 -17.31 5.98
C SER A 173 10.41 -17.81 6.73
N GLN A 174 11.60 -17.72 6.12
CA GLN A 174 12.88 -17.98 6.79
C GLN A 174 13.12 -17.08 8.02
N ARG A 175 12.47 -15.91 8.06
CA ARG A 175 12.54 -14.95 9.18
C ARG A 175 11.38 -15.09 10.17
N GLY A 176 10.47 -16.04 9.95
CA GLY A 176 9.34 -16.29 10.84
C GLY A 176 8.20 -15.27 10.74
N TRP A 177 8.17 -14.41 9.71
CA TRP A 177 7.11 -13.40 9.58
C TRP A 177 5.81 -13.95 8.99
N LEU A 178 5.90 -15.07 8.28
CA LEU A 178 4.77 -15.81 7.73
C LEU A 178 5.12 -17.30 7.57
N GLU A 179 4.12 -18.16 7.58
CA GLU A 179 4.26 -19.54 7.13
C GLU A 179 4.09 -19.57 5.62
N TYR A 180 5.05 -20.15 4.87
CA TYR A 180 4.92 -20.33 3.43
C TYR A 180 5.42 -21.70 3.01
N ARG A 181 4.57 -22.41 2.28
CA ARG A 181 4.92 -23.67 1.62
C ARG A 181 4.37 -23.65 0.20
N ARG A 182 5.17 -24.13 -0.74
CA ARG A 182 4.76 -24.31 -2.12
C ARG A 182 5.24 -25.66 -2.64
N ALA A 183 4.31 -26.48 -3.09
CA ALA A 183 4.58 -27.79 -3.67
C ALA A 183 3.68 -27.99 -4.91
N GLY A 184 4.28 -28.03 -6.10
CA GLY A 184 3.55 -28.05 -7.36
C GLY A 184 2.60 -26.84 -7.47
N ASN A 185 1.31 -27.12 -7.58
CA ASN A 185 0.24 -26.11 -7.69
C ASN A 185 -0.40 -25.75 -6.34
N VAL A 186 0.09 -26.33 -5.23
CA VAL A 186 -0.44 -26.05 -3.89
C VAL A 186 0.47 -25.03 -3.22
N THR A 187 -0.13 -23.90 -2.83
CA THR A 187 0.52 -22.84 -2.06
C THR A 187 -0.26 -22.65 -0.77
N GLU A 188 0.45 -22.67 0.35
CA GLU A 188 -0.08 -22.40 1.68
C GLU A 188 0.61 -21.17 2.26
N VAL A 189 -0.19 -20.27 2.84
CA VAL A 189 0.28 -19.05 3.49
C VAL A 189 -0.38 -18.93 4.85
N GLY A 190 0.39 -18.72 5.90
CA GLY A 190 -0.08 -18.49 7.27
C GLY A 190 0.52 -17.22 7.87
N PHE A 191 -0.16 -16.69 8.89
CA PHE A 191 0.17 -15.41 9.51
C PHE A 191 0.22 -15.48 11.04
N ARG A 192 0.65 -16.61 11.62
CA ARG A 192 0.63 -16.79 13.10
C ARG A 192 1.34 -15.64 13.82
N TYR A 193 2.48 -15.20 13.30
CA TYR A 193 3.20 -14.06 13.86
C TYR A 193 2.34 -12.79 13.89
N LEU A 194 1.69 -12.40 12.79
CA LEU A 194 0.91 -11.15 12.72
C LEU A 194 -0.48 -11.23 13.37
N LEU A 195 -1.04 -12.43 13.47
CA LEU A 195 -2.35 -12.71 14.06
C LEU A 195 -2.28 -13.07 15.55
N ARG A 196 -1.08 -13.10 16.15
CA ARG A 196 -0.92 -13.31 17.59
C ARG A 196 -1.78 -12.33 18.40
N ILE A 197 -2.25 -12.77 19.55
CA ILE A 197 -2.88 -11.90 20.53
C ILE A 197 -1.72 -11.25 21.30
N ASP A 198 -1.67 -9.92 21.34
CA ASP A 198 -0.71 -9.23 22.21
C ASP A 198 -1.22 -9.41 23.65
N GLU A 199 -0.39 -9.94 24.54
CA GLU A 199 -0.64 -9.95 26.00
C GLU A 199 -0.53 -8.55 26.60
#